data_AF-A0A6M8BJX5-F1
#
_entry.id   AF-A0A6M8BJX5-F1
#
_cell.length_a   1.000
_cell.length_b   1.000
_cell.length_c   1.000
_cell.angle_alpha   90.00
_cell.angle_beta   90.00
_cell.angle_gamma   90.00
#
_symmetry.space_group_name_H-M   'P 1'
#
loop_
_entity.id
_entity.type
_entity.pdbx_description
1 polymer ?
#
loop_
_entity_poly.entity_id
_entity_poly.type
_entity_poly.pdbx_seq_one_letter_code
_entity_poly.pdbx_strand_id
1 'polypeptide(L)'
;MPPIFKCLKLWGGSIAAALRLLVGIGLSLALCPSPAWANGGSALLWTGLIHLVVGNLVIAYLEAGLLSWWFGTPRGRSLWVLLAANYASAWAGALLLANRLSQYPGLTIANVQVWLAIASLLAFLLTLVIEYPFFWLLLRQRKRPIQTALKATLLIHGLSYLLLFGWYSFNSQTSLISQTRVVPVAQLPPSPAYTLHYLSPDGAQALRLTSGETEPIAIDRAAFDALSPEPQSRFGPVPKLAAHTDWDYYTHVFSAGGLLGINRATQARQHFALETPFAVWAISHATHLPDDWLVFQLDRDQICLLHPASQRIALIARGKDPVVTLSDPAESVNRP
;
A
#
# COMPACT_ATOMS: atom_id res chain seq x y z
N MET A 1 21.63 -35.01 -33.46
CA MET A 1 21.71 -33.97 -32.41
C MET A 1 20.34 -33.33 -32.25
N PRO A 2 19.76 -33.30 -31.04
CA PRO A 2 18.46 -32.67 -30.84
C PRO A 2 18.57 -31.17 -31.17
N PRO A 3 17.56 -30.57 -31.83
CA PRO A 3 17.55 -29.16 -32.23
C PRO A 3 17.68 -28.16 -31.06
N ILE A 4 17.64 -28.65 -29.82
CA ILE A 4 17.73 -27.89 -28.57
C ILE A 4 19.09 -27.17 -28.42
N PHE A 5 20.20 -27.78 -28.84
CA PHE A 5 21.53 -27.19 -28.60
C PHE A 5 21.92 -26.04 -29.54
N LYS A 6 21.36 -25.95 -30.76
CA LYS A 6 21.61 -24.79 -31.64
C LYS A 6 20.95 -23.51 -31.12
N CYS A 7 19.86 -23.62 -30.34
CA CYS A 7 19.15 -22.47 -29.82
C CYS A 7 19.88 -21.78 -28.65
N LEU A 8 20.58 -22.54 -27.80
CA LEU A 8 21.36 -21.99 -26.68
C LEU A 8 22.54 -21.10 -27.14
N LYS A 9 23.17 -21.43 -28.28
CA LYS A 9 24.34 -20.67 -28.77
C LYS A 9 23.97 -19.29 -29.32
N LEU A 10 22.74 -19.13 -29.83
CA LEU A 10 22.18 -17.83 -30.25
C LEU A 10 21.71 -16.98 -29.07
N TRP A 11 21.38 -17.61 -27.93
CA TRP A 11 20.98 -16.91 -26.71
C TRP A 11 22.12 -16.13 -26.04
N GLY A 12 23.33 -16.69 -26.02
CA GLY A 12 24.43 -16.15 -25.23
C GLY A 12 24.82 -14.71 -25.59
N GLY A 13 24.87 -14.37 -26.89
CA GLY A 13 25.37 -13.06 -27.35
C GLY A 13 24.42 -11.90 -27.03
N SER A 14 23.15 -12.01 -27.45
CA SER A 14 22.17 -10.93 -27.26
C SER A 14 21.78 -10.76 -25.79
N ILE A 15 21.69 -11.86 -25.03
CA ILE A 15 21.35 -11.80 -23.60
C ILE A 15 22.51 -11.21 -22.80
N ALA A 16 23.76 -11.60 -23.09
CA ALA A 16 24.92 -11.00 -22.45
C ALA A 16 25.03 -9.49 -22.76
N ALA A 17 24.74 -9.07 -23.99
CA ALA A 17 24.74 -7.65 -24.35
C ALA A 17 23.66 -6.86 -23.60
N ALA A 18 22.43 -7.40 -23.54
CA ALA A 18 21.34 -6.77 -22.79
C ALA A 18 21.63 -6.71 -21.28
N LEU A 19 22.16 -7.79 -20.70
CA LEU A 19 22.59 -7.82 -19.29
C LEU A 19 23.69 -6.78 -19.01
N ARG A 20 24.71 -6.67 -19.87
CA ARG A 20 25.77 -5.67 -19.72
C ARG A 20 25.22 -4.26 -19.80
N LEU A 21 24.29 -3.99 -20.71
CA LEU A 21 23.64 -2.68 -20.81
C LEU A 21 22.84 -2.37 -19.55
N LEU A 22 22.02 -3.32 -19.06
CA LEU A 22 21.23 -3.15 -17.84
C LEU A 22 22.11 -2.96 -16.60
N VAL A 23 23.20 -3.72 -16.47
CA VAL A 23 24.18 -3.56 -15.39
C VAL A 23 24.88 -2.21 -15.50
N GLY A 24 25.25 -1.79 -16.72
CA GLY A 24 25.86 -0.48 -16.96
C GLY A 24 24.93 0.66 -16.55
N ILE A 25 23.66 0.62 -16.98
CA ILE A 25 22.64 1.60 -16.60
C ILE A 25 22.42 1.57 -15.07
N GLY A 26 22.28 0.39 -14.48
CA GLY A 26 22.08 0.23 -13.05
C GLY A 26 23.25 0.80 -12.23
N LEU A 27 24.49 0.53 -12.65
CA LEU A 27 25.68 1.07 -12.00
C LEU A 27 25.79 2.58 -12.19
N SER A 28 25.52 3.11 -13.39
CA SER A 28 25.50 4.56 -13.63
C SER A 28 24.44 5.27 -12.78
N LEU A 29 23.24 4.70 -12.66
CA LEU A 29 22.18 5.25 -11.80
C LEU A 29 22.55 5.18 -10.31
N ALA A 30 23.20 4.09 -9.87
CA ALA A 30 23.67 3.95 -8.48
C ALA A 30 24.80 4.92 -8.12
N LEU A 31 25.64 5.29 -9.10
CA LEU A 31 26.75 6.22 -8.91
C LEU A 31 26.34 7.70 -9.09
N CYS A 32 25.21 7.98 -9.72
CA CYS A 32 24.68 9.33 -9.84
C CYS A 32 24.04 9.76 -8.50
N PRO A 33 24.49 10.87 -7.88
CA PRO A 33 23.80 11.41 -6.71
C PRO A 33 22.38 11.79 -7.12
N SER A 34 21.41 11.00 -6.66
CA SER A 34 19.99 11.29 -6.91
C SER A 34 19.62 12.51 -6.06
N PRO A 35 19.16 13.62 -6.68
CA PRO A 35 18.58 14.70 -5.91
C PRO A 35 17.40 14.11 -5.13
N ALA A 36 17.29 14.38 -3.83
CA ALA A 36 16.10 14.02 -3.08
C ALA A 36 14.97 15.00 -3.47
N TRP A 37 14.14 14.62 -4.45
CA TRP A 37 12.98 15.42 -4.83
C TRP A 37 11.90 15.24 -3.76
N ALA A 38 11.77 16.20 -2.84
CA ALA A 38 10.73 16.20 -1.82
C ALA A 38 9.29 16.08 -2.40
N ASN A 39 9.12 16.49 -3.66
CA ASN A 39 7.86 16.45 -4.40
C ASN A 39 7.84 15.41 -5.53
N GLY A 40 8.77 14.45 -5.52
CA GLY A 40 8.89 13.46 -6.60
C GLY A 40 7.74 12.45 -6.65
N GLY A 41 6.89 12.38 -5.63
CA GLY A 41 5.92 11.29 -5.46
C GLY A 41 6.53 10.10 -4.73
N SER A 42 5.71 9.06 -4.51
CA SER A 42 6.13 7.88 -3.74
C SER A 42 6.92 6.87 -4.57
N ALA A 43 7.69 6.01 -3.91
CA ALA A 43 8.39 4.90 -4.56
C ALA A 43 7.41 3.97 -5.30
N LEU A 44 6.20 3.79 -4.77
CA LEU A 44 5.17 2.99 -5.40
C LEU A 44 4.61 3.65 -6.66
N LEU A 45 4.40 4.98 -6.65
CA LEU A 45 3.99 5.73 -7.84
C LEU A 45 5.01 5.56 -8.97
N TRP A 46 6.30 5.72 -8.66
CA TRP A 46 7.38 5.50 -9.63
C TRP A 46 7.45 4.05 -10.09
N THR A 47 7.27 3.10 -9.17
CA THR A 47 7.18 1.68 -9.49
C THR A 47 6.06 1.40 -10.49
N GLY A 48 4.87 1.97 -10.28
CA GLY A 48 3.75 1.86 -11.21
C GLY A 48 4.09 2.43 -12.58
N LEU A 49 4.70 3.62 -12.64
CA LEU A 49 5.09 4.26 -13.90
C LEU A 49 6.16 3.45 -14.65
N ILE A 50 7.23 3.03 -13.96
CA ILE A 50 8.32 2.24 -14.53
C ILE A 50 7.80 0.88 -15.00
N HIS A 51 6.93 0.24 -14.21
CA HIS A 51 6.29 -1.01 -14.62
C HIS A 51 5.48 -0.81 -15.91
N LEU A 52 4.66 0.25 -15.97
CA LEU A 52 3.80 0.50 -17.12
C LEU A 52 4.60 0.76 -18.41
N VAL A 53 5.71 1.49 -18.34
CA VAL A 53 6.52 1.88 -19.52
C VAL A 53 7.59 0.85 -19.88
N VAL A 54 8.36 0.38 -18.89
CA VAL A 54 9.54 -0.48 -19.12
C VAL A 54 9.28 -1.91 -18.66
N GLY A 55 8.65 -2.09 -17.50
CA GLY A 55 8.38 -3.41 -16.92
C GLY A 55 7.59 -4.31 -17.84
N ASN A 56 6.52 -3.81 -18.46
CA ASN A 56 5.70 -4.55 -19.43
C ASN A 56 6.52 -5.08 -20.63
N LEU A 57 7.49 -4.30 -21.12
CA LEU A 57 8.37 -4.74 -22.20
C LEU A 57 9.28 -5.88 -21.75
N VAL A 58 9.86 -5.77 -20.56
CA VAL A 58 10.72 -6.80 -19.97
C VAL A 58 9.93 -8.09 -19.73
N ILE A 59 8.73 -8.00 -19.15
CA ILE A 59 7.83 -9.13 -18.91
C ILE A 59 7.48 -9.80 -20.24
N ALA A 60 6.98 -9.05 -21.23
CA ALA A 60 6.63 -9.60 -22.54
C ALA A 60 7.82 -10.32 -23.21
N TYR A 61 9.04 -9.80 -23.06
CA TYR A 61 10.25 -10.45 -23.59
C TYR A 61 10.57 -11.77 -22.89
N LEU A 62 10.45 -11.83 -21.56
CA LEU A 62 10.63 -13.04 -20.78
C LEU A 62 9.56 -14.09 -21.13
N GLU A 63 8.29 -13.68 -21.15
CA GLU A 63 7.16 -14.54 -21.46
C GLU A 63 7.23 -15.09 -22.89
N ALA A 64 7.58 -14.27 -23.88
CA ALA A 64 7.80 -14.72 -25.25
C ALA A 64 8.96 -15.72 -25.35
N GLY A 65 10.00 -15.54 -24.53
CA GLY A 65 11.11 -16.49 -24.40
C GLY A 65 10.64 -17.84 -23.85
N LEU A 66 9.88 -17.83 -22.75
CA LEU A 66 9.31 -19.03 -22.13
C LEU A 66 8.33 -19.75 -23.06
N LEU A 67 7.45 -19.00 -23.73
CA LEU A 67 6.49 -19.55 -24.69
C LEU A 67 7.20 -20.21 -25.87
N SER A 68 8.22 -19.53 -26.41
CA SER A 68 9.02 -20.07 -27.52
C SER A 68 9.79 -21.33 -27.10
N TRP A 69 10.33 -21.35 -25.88
CA TRP A 69 11.08 -22.49 -25.36
C TRP A 69 10.21 -23.70 -25.05
N TRP A 70 9.10 -23.54 -24.33
CA TRP A 70 8.25 -24.65 -23.90
C TRP A 70 7.24 -25.10 -24.94
N PHE A 71 6.78 -24.19 -25.80
CA PHE A 71 5.71 -24.46 -26.77
C PHE A 71 6.16 -24.26 -28.21
N GLY A 72 7.44 -24.02 -28.49
CA GLY A 72 8.00 -23.99 -29.85
C GLY A 72 7.38 -22.94 -30.77
N THR A 73 6.96 -21.79 -30.23
CA THR A 73 6.41 -20.68 -31.02
C THR A 73 7.54 -19.78 -31.56
N PRO A 74 7.35 -19.09 -32.71
CA PRO A 74 8.30 -18.09 -33.18
C PRO A 74 8.41 -16.93 -32.18
N ARG A 75 9.62 -16.66 -31.69
CA ARG A 75 9.86 -15.67 -30.62
C ARG A 75 9.43 -14.26 -31.01
N GLY A 76 9.78 -13.79 -32.21
CA GLY A 76 9.46 -12.42 -32.65
C GLY A 76 7.95 -12.16 -32.72
N ARG A 77 7.19 -13.11 -33.27
CA ARG A 77 5.72 -13.03 -33.29
C ARG A 77 5.15 -13.08 -31.86
N SER A 78 5.67 -13.96 -31.02
CA SER A 78 5.22 -14.09 -29.62
C SER A 78 5.46 -12.80 -28.84
N LEU A 79 6.63 -12.16 -29.04
CA LEU A 79 7.00 -10.90 -28.39
C LEU A 79 5.98 -9.80 -28.66
N TRP A 80 5.67 -9.51 -29.92
CA TRP A 80 4.76 -8.42 -30.25
C TRP A 80 3.34 -8.65 -29.74
N VAL A 81 2.86 -9.89 -29.84
CA VAL A 81 1.51 -10.26 -29.38
C VAL A 81 1.42 -10.19 -27.85
N LEU A 82 2.41 -10.70 -27.12
CA LEU A 82 2.44 -10.67 -25.65
C LEU A 82 2.75 -9.27 -25.11
N LEU A 83 3.48 -8.44 -25.84
CA LEU A 83 3.66 -7.03 -25.49
C LEU A 83 2.32 -6.29 -25.50
N ALA A 84 1.54 -6.47 -26.56
CA ALA A 84 0.20 -5.90 -26.64
C ALA A 84 -0.72 -6.43 -25.52
N ALA A 85 -0.64 -7.73 -25.23
CA ALA A 85 -1.41 -8.37 -24.16
C ALA A 85 -1.09 -7.77 -22.77
N ASN A 86 0.20 -7.69 -22.42
CA ASN A 86 0.67 -7.14 -21.13
C ASN A 86 0.25 -5.67 -20.96
N TYR A 87 0.39 -4.84 -21.99
CA TYR A 87 -0.07 -3.46 -21.91
C TYR A 87 -1.60 -3.37 -21.75
N ALA A 88 -2.36 -4.18 -22.49
CA ALA A 88 -3.81 -4.20 -22.38
C ALA A 88 -4.26 -4.62 -20.96
N SER A 89 -3.65 -5.67 -20.40
CA SER A 89 -3.98 -6.16 -19.05
C SER A 89 -3.54 -5.18 -17.96
N ALA A 90 -2.37 -4.55 -18.09
CA ALA A 90 -1.87 -3.55 -17.13
C ALA A 90 -2.78 -2.31 -17.08
N TRP A 91 -3.20 -1.78 -18.24
CA TRP A 91 -4.14 -0.66 -18.29
C TRP A 91 -5.51 -1.02 -17.74
N ALA A 92 -6.03 -2.21 -18.07
CA ALA A 92 -7.29 -2.68 -17.51
C ALA A 92 -7.21 -2.83 -15.98
N GLY A 93 -6.12 -3.42 -15.46
CA GLY A 93 -5.88 -3.52 -14.02
C GLY A 93 -5.82 -2.15 -13.33
N ALA A 94 -5.11 -1.19 -13.93
CA ALA A 94 -5.04 0.17 -13.41
C ALA A 94 -6.43 0.85 -13.36
N LEU A 95 -7.24 0.71 -14.41
CA LEU A 95 -8.57 1.33 -14.47
C LEU A 95 -9.60 0.67 -13.55
N LEU A 96 -9.54 -0.66 -13.41
CA LEU A 96 -10.53 -1.45 -12.71
C LEU A 96 -10.22 -1.70 -11.24
N LEU A 97 -8.94 -1.75 -10.85
CA LEU A 97 -8.53 -2.16 -9.50
C LEU A 97 -7.77 -1.08 -8.73
N ALA A 98 -7.00 -0.21 -9.40
CA ALA A 98 -6.19 0.77 -8.69
C ALA A 98 -7.09 1.71 -7.86
N ASN A 99 -6.73 1.87 -6.58
CA ASN A 99 -7.43 2.71 -5.60
C ASN A 99 -8.92 2.37 -5.36
N ARG A 100 -9.47 1.32 -5.96
CA ARG A 100 -10.87 0.92 -5.74
C ARG A 100 -11.07 0.28 -4.38
N LEU A 101 -10.07 -0.45 -3.89
CA LEU A 101 -10.15 -1.12 -2.60
C LEU A 101 -10.20 -0.11 -1.44
N SER A 102 -9.45 1.00 -1.51
CA SER A 102 -9.55 2.09 -0.52
C SER A 102 -10.96 2.70 -0.41
N GLN A 103 -11.80 2.57 -1.43
CA GLN A 103 -13.16 3.12 -1.41
C GLN A 103 -14.17 2.18 -0.75
N TYR A 104 -13.77 0.94 -0.44
CA TYR A 104 -14.65 -0.04 0.16
C TYR A 104 -14.78 0.21 1.68
N PRO A 105 -15.99 0.53 2.20
CA PRO A 105 -16.16 0.93 3.60
C PRO A 105 -15.87 -0.20 4.60
N GLY A 106 -15.91 -1.46 4.16
CA GLY A 106 -15.55 -2.62 4.98
C GLY A 106 -14.05 -2.87 5.10
N LEU A 107 -13.22 -2.13 4.34
CA LEU A 107 -11.76 -2.22 4.45
C LEU A 107 -11.32 -1.47 5.71
N THR A 108 -10.71 -2.20 6.64
CA THR A 108 -10.22 -1.64 7.91
C THR A 108 -8.81 -2.12 8.20
N ILE A 109 -8.10 -1.43 9.09
CA ILE A 109 -6.76 -1.84 9.51
C ILE A 109 -6.73 -3.30 10.03
N ALA A 110 -7.84 -3.79 10.59
CA ALA A 110 -7.96 -5.16 11.09
C ALA A 110 -8.05 -6.24 10.00
N ASN A 111 -8.52 -5.91 8.80
CA ASN A 111 -8.77 -6.88 7.73
C ASN A 111 -8.05 -6.56 6.41
N VAL A 112 -7.24 -5.51 6.38
CA VAL A 112 -6.56 -5.03 5.16
C VAL A 112 -5.67 -6.09 4.51
N GLN A 113 -4.98 -6.93 5.29
CA GLN A 113 -4.13 -7.99 4.75
C GLN A 113 -4.92 -9.01 3.91
N VAL A 114 -6.12 -9.40 4.38
CA VAL A 114 -7.01 -10.32 3.67
C VAL A 114 -7.48 -9.68 2.37
N TRP A 115 -7.90 -8.41 2.43
CA TRP A 115 -8.34 -7.68 1.25
C TRP A 115 -7.22 -7.43 0.22
N LEU A 116 -5.99 -7.19 0.65
CA LEU A 116 -4.82 -7.10 -0.23
C LEU A 116 -4.52 -8.43 -0.93
N ALA A 117 -4.67 -9.56 -0.23
CA ALA A 117 -4.53 -10.89 -0.83
C ALA A 117 -5.63 -11.15 -1.87
N ILE A 118 -6.89 -10.81 -1.56
CA ILE A 118 -8.02 -10.90 -2.50
C ILE A 118 -7.78 -10.01 -3.72
N ALA A 119 -7.37 -8.76 -3.53
CA ALA A 119 -7.12 -7.83 -4.64
C ALA A 119 -5.96 -8.31 -5.53
N SER A 120 -4.89 -8.84 -4.94
CA SER A 120 -3.78 -9.46 -5.68
C SER A 120 -4.24 -10.66 -6.51
N LEU A 121 -5.09 -11.52 -5.94
CA LEU A 121 -5.67 -12.66 -6.66
C LEU A 121 -6.58 -12.19 -7.80
N LEU A 122 -7.46 -11.21 -7.56
CA LEU A 122 -8.34 -10.66 -8.58
C LEU A 122 -7.57 -10.00 -9.72
N ALA A 123 -6.49 -9.28 -9.41
CA ALA A 123 -5.61 -8.69 -10.41
C ALA A 123 -4.95 -9.77 -11.27
N PHE A 124 -4.47 -10.86 -10.66
CA PHE A 124 -3.93 -12.00 -11.39
C PHE A 124 -4.97 -12.67 -12.29
N LEU A 125 -6.17 -12.96 -11.77
CA LEU A 125 -7.26 -13.56 -12.54
C LEU A 125 -7.70 -12.66 -13.72
N LEU A 126 -7.79 -11.35 -13.50
CA LEU A 126 -8.11 -10.37 -14.53
C LEU A 126 -7.07 -10.41 -15.66
N THR A 127 -5.78 -10.46 -15.32
CA THR A 127 -4.70 -10.63 -16.29
C THR A 127 -4.87 -11.91 -17.10
N LEU A 128 -5.11 -13.06 -16.45
CA LEU A 128 -5.32 -14.32 -17.16
C LEU A 128 -6.49 -14.24 -18.17
N VAL A 129 -7.61 -13.63 -17.77
CA VAL A 129 -8.79 -13.48 -18.63
C VAL A 129 -8.49 -12.60 -19.85
N ILE A 130 -7.83 -11.47 -19.64
CA ILE A 130 -7.51 -10.51 -20.71
C ILE A 130 -6.46 -11.08 -21.67
N GLU A 131 -5.47 -11.80 -21.17
CA GLU A 131 -4.34 -12.26 -21.97
C GLU A 131 -4.57 -13.62 -22.64
N TYR A 132 -5.49 -14.44 -22.11
CA TYR A 132 -5.82 -15.74 -22.69
C TYR A 132 -6.09 -15.72 -24.22
N PRO A 133 -6.87 -14.77 -24.79
CA PRO A 133 -7.09 -14.68 -26.23
C PRO A 133 -5.80 -14.55 -27.06
N PHE A 134 -4.78 -13.88 -26.51
CA PHE A 134 -3.49 -13.67 -27.18
C PHE A 134 -2.66 -14.96 -27.19
N PHE A 135 -2.64 -15.71 -26.09
CA PHE A 135 -2.03 -17.03 -26.03
C PHE A 135 -2.73 -18.03 -26.95
N TRP A 136 -4.06 -18.03 -26.96
CA TRP A 136 -4.85 -18.85 -27.87
C TRP A 136 -4.52 -18.52 -29.34
N LEU A 137 -4.43 -17.24 -29.70
CA LEU A 137 -4.05 -16.81 -31.05
C LEU A 137 -2.67 -17.36 -31.48
N LEU A 138 -1.69 -17.36 -30.58
CA LEU A 138 -0.33 -17.89 -30.84
C LEU A 138 -0.28 -19.42 -30.93
N LEU A 139 -1.17 -20.11 -30.20
CA LEU A 139 -1.15 -21.58 -30.06
C LEU A 139 -2.28 -22.30 -30.82
N ARG A 140 -3.13 -21.57 -31.55
CA ARG A 140 -4.32 -22.13 -32.24
C ARG A 140 -4.03 -23.25 -33.24
N GLN A 141 -2.81 -23.34 -33.76
CA GLN A 141 -2.39 -24.37 -34.71
C GLN A 141 -1.97 -25.70 -34.04
N ARG A 142 -1.94 -25.77 -32.71
CA ARG A 142 -1.61 -26.99 -31.96
C ARG A 142 -2.79 -27.97 -31.97
N LYS A 143 -2.51 -29.28 -31.80
CA LYS A 143 -3.54 -30.35 -31.80
C LYS A 143 -4.65 -30.12 -30.77
N ARG A 144 -4.34 -29.52 -29.61
CA ARG A 144 -5.28 -29.22 -28.52
C ARG A 144 -5.15 -27.75 -28.12
N PRO A 145 -5.61 -26.81 -28.96
CA PRO A 145 -5.21 -25.40 -28.87
C PRO A 145 -5.68 -24.76 -27.56
N ILE A 146 -6.92 -25.02 -27.13
CA ILE A 146 -7.51 -24.47 -25.90
C ILE A 146 -6.74 -24.95 -24.66
N GLN A 147 -6.55 -26.27 -24.50
CA GLN A 147 -5.82 -26.83 -23.35
C GLN A 147 -4.37 -26.34 -23.31
N THR A 148 -3.73 -26.25 -24.48
CA THR A 148 -2.33 -25.79 -24.59
C THR A 148 -2.23 -24.30 -24.24
N ALA A 149 -3.17 -23.48 -24.70
CA ALA A 149 -3.22 -22.05 -24.38
C ALA A 149 -3.47 -21.83 -22.88
N LEU A 150 -4.48 -22.48 -22.31
CA LEU A 150 -4.79 -22.37 -20.87
C LEU A 150 -3.57 -22.74 -20.00
N LYS A 151 -2.92 -23.87 -20.33
CA LYS A 151 -1.69 -24.29 -19.64
C LYS A 151 -0.56 -23.27 -19.79
N ALA A 152 -0.35 -22.75 -21.00
CA ALA A 152 0.70 -21.76 -21.26
C ALA A 152 0.44 -20.45 -20.49
N THR A 153 -0.78 -19.92 -20.55
CA THR A 153 -1.22 -18.71 -19.84
C THR A 153 -1.00 -18.87 -18.34
N LEU A 154 -1.46 -19.97 -17.73
CA LEU A 154 -1.28 -20.21 -16.29
C LEU A 154 0.19 -20.34 -15.87
N LEU A 155 1.00 -21.11 -16.58
CA LEU A 155 2.39 -21.35 -16.20
C LEU A 155 3.26 -20.11 -16.41
N ILE A 156 3.11 -19.44 -17.55
CA ILE A 156 3.96 -18.30 -17.90
C ILE A 156 3.58 -17.10 -17.03
N HIS A 157 2.29 -16.79 -16.88
CA HIS A 157 1.89 -15.72 -15.97
C HIS A 157 2.12 -16.07 -14.51
N GLY A 158 1.99 -17.33 -14.10
CA GLY A 158 2.36 -17.74 -12.74
C GLY A 158 3.79 -17.33 -12.38
N LEU A 159 4.73 -17.44 -13.32
CA LEU A 159 6.11 -17.00 -13.11
C LEU A 159 6.29 -15.48 -13.21
N SER A 160 5.73 -14.82 -14.22
CA SER A 160 5.89 -13.37 -14.36
C SER A 160 5.21 -12.60 -13.23
N TYR A 161 4.06 -13.09 -12.74
CA TYR A 161 3.36 -12.47 -11.62
C TYR A 161 4.08 -12.67 -10.29
N LEU A 162 4.84 -13.76 -10.09
CA LEU A 162 5.70 -13.90 -8.92
C LEU A 162 6.80 -12.82 -8.91
N LEU A 163 7.40 -12.54 -10.07
CA LEU A 163 8.37 -11.45 -10.21
C LEU A 163 7.72 -10.09 -9.94
N LEU A 164 6.53 -9.87 -10.50
CA LEU A 164 5.79 -8.62 -10.34
C LEU A 164 5.36 -8.39 -8.88
N PHE A 165 4.84 -9.44 -8.24
CA PHE A 165 4.47 -9.42 -6.83
C PHE A 165 5.68 -9.10 -5.95
N GLY A 166 6.83 -9.73 -6.22
CA GLY A 166 8.08 -9.42 -5.52
C GLY A 166 8.52 -7.97 -5.70
N TRP A 167 8.47 -7.46 -6.93
CA TRP A 167 8.79 -6.05 -7.23
C TRP A 167 7.89 -5.09 -6.44
N TYR A 168 6.57 -5.26 -6.53
CA TYR A 168 5.63 -4.37 -5.85
C TYR A 168 5.70 -4.50 -4.34
N SER A 169 5.89 -5.71 -3.81
CA SER A 169 6.06 -5.92 -2.38
C SER A 169 7.29 -5.19 -1.84
N PHE A 170 8.40 -5.19 -2.59
CA PHE A 170 9.63 -4.49 -2.21
C PHE A 170 9.48 -2.96 -2.21
N ASN A 171 8.64 -2.42 -3.10
CA ASN A 171 8.42 -0.98 -3.25
C ASN A 171 7.19 -0.44 -2.52
N SER A 172 6.39 -1.31 -1.90
CA SER A 172 5.21 -0.91 -1.13
C SER A 172 5.61 -0.46 0.27
N GLN A 173 5.04 0.65 0.74
CA GLN A 173 5.19 1.08 2.13
C GLN A 173 4.14 0.38 2.97
N THR A 174 4.53 -0.69 3.66
CA THR A 174 3.60 -1.54 4.42
C THR A 174 3.90 -1.53 5.92
N SER A 175 4.71 -0.59 6.42
CA SER A 175 5.14 -0.58 7.82
C SER A 175 3.96 -0.54 8.79
N LEU A 176 2.86 0.13 8.43
CA LEU A 176 1.65 0.14 9.26
C LEU A 176 1.08 -1.28 9.48
N ILE A 177 1.22 -2.19 8.53
CA ILE A 177 0.67 -3.56 8.63
C ILE A 177 1.73 -4.63 8.96
N SER A 178 3.01 -4.36 8.68
CA SER A 178 4.11 -5.32 8.90
C SER A 178 4.88 -5.06 10.20
N GLN A 179 4.88 -3.81 10.68
CA GLN A 179 5.59 -3.40 11.90
C GLN A 179 4.63 -3.03 13.03
N THR A 180 3.32 -3.19 12.85
CA THR A 180 2.37 -3.05 13.95
C THR A 180 1.51 -4.30 14.11
N ARG A 181 1.13 -4.57 15.34
CA ARG A 181 0.15 -5.59 15.68
C ARG A 181 -1.19 -4.93 15.93
N VAL A 182 -2.18 -5.29 15.12
CA VAL A 182 -3.57 -4.88 15.37
C VAL A 182 -4.08 -5.63 16.59
N VAL A 183 -4.57 -4.89 17.58
CA VAL A 183 -5.09 -5.43 18.84
C VAL A 183 -6.48 -4.86 19.15
N PRO A 184 -7.33 -5.55 19.92
CA PRO A 184 -8.55 -4.98 20.47
C PRO A 184 -8.24 -3.77 21.36
N VAL A 185 -9.15 -2.78 21.39
CA VAL A 185 -9.00 -1.53 22.17
C VAL A 185 -8.72 -1.80 23.65
N ALA A 186 -9.35 -2.83 24.24
CA ALA A 186 -9.14 -3.22 25.63
C ALA A 186 -7.67 -3.60 25.99
N GLN A 187 -6.83 -3.91 25.00
CA GLN A 187 -5.41 -4.22 25.20
C GLN A 187 -4.50 -2.98 25.11
N LEU A 188 -5.09 -1.81 24.84
CA LEU A 188 -4.43 -0.51 24.74
C LEU A 188 -5.08 0.50 25.70
N PRO A 189 -4.98 0.33 27.03
CA PRO A 189 -5.46 1.33 27.98
C PRO A 189 -4.46 2.51 28.01
N PRO A 190 -4.76 3.65 27.37
CA PRO A 190 -3.89 4.82 27.43
C PRO A 190 -3.87 5.37 28.86
N SER A 191 -2.72 5.92 29.25
CA SER A 191 -2.56 6.68 30.49
C SER A 191 -1.96 8.04 30.13
N PRO A 192 -2.54 9.17 30.57
CA PRO A 192 -3.81 9.31 31.29
C PRO A 192 -5.03 9.04 30.40
N ALA A 193 -6.22 9.03 31.00
CA ALA A 193 -7.47 8.95 30.26
C ALA A 193 -7.66 10.18 29.35
N TYR A 194 -8.25 9.95 28.18
CA TYR A 194 -8.60 11.00 27.23
C TYR A 194 -10.08 10.91 26.85
N THR A 195 -10.60 11.99 26.26
CA THR A 195 -11.90 12.03 25.60
C THR A 195 -11.70 12.34 24.12
N LEU A 196 -12.25 11.46 23.27
CA LEU A 196 -12.25 11.60 21.82
C LEU A 196 -13.58 12.23 21.38
N HIS A 197 -13.50 13.34 20.70
CA HIS A 197 -14.61 13.98 20.02
C HIS A 197 -14.42 13.81 18.51
N TYR A 198 -15.47 13.45 17.77
CA TYR A 198 -15.36 13.20 16.34
C TYR A 198 -16.72 13.31 15.66
N LEU A 199 -16.70 13.38 14.33
CA LEU A 199 -17.91 13.35 13.52
C LEU A 199 -18.21 11.93 13.04
N SER A 200 -19.48 11.57 12.90
CA SER A 200 -19.89 10.32 12.25
C SER A 200 -19.29 10.20 10.83
N PRO A 201 -19.21 9.00 10.22
CA PRO A 201 -18.61 8.84 8.89
C PRO A 201 -19.24 9.69 7.78
N ASP A 202 -20.54 10.00 7.89
CA ASP A 202 -21.26 10.91 6.99
C ASP A 202 -21.12 12.40 7.37
N GLY A 203 -20.57 12.69 8.54
CA GLY A 203 -20.40 14.04 9.09
C GLY A 203 -21.66 14.63 9.73
N ALA A 204 -22.74 13.86 9.85
CA ALA A 204 -24.04 14.35 10.30
C ALA A 204 -24.15 14.53 11.82
N GLN A 205 -23.48 13.69 12.62
CA GLN A 205 -23.54 13.69 14.08
C GLN A 205 -22.17 13.96 14.69
N ALA A 206 -22.14 14.75 15.75
CA ALA A 206 -20.97 14.86 16.61
C ALA A 206 -21.07 13.81 17.73
N LEU A 207 -19.97 13.10 17.96
CA LEU A 207 -19.88 11.97 18.86
C LEU A 207 -18.73 12.20 19.85
N ARG A 208 -18.90 11.67 21.07
CA ARG A 208 -17.90 11.69 22.14
C ARG A 208 -17.68 10.27 22.64
N LEU A 209 -16.43 9.86 22.77
CA LEU A 209 -16.02 8.57 23.31
C LEU A 209 -14.95 8.80 24.38
N THR A 210 -15.22 8.43 25.63
CA THR A 210 -14.21 8.49 26.69
C THR A 210 -13.38 7.20 26.70
N SER A 211 -12.07 7.33 26.98
CA SER A 211 -11.18 6.17 27.06
C SER A 211 -11.72 5.09 28.01
N GLY A 212 -11.73 3.85 27.54
CA GLY A 212 -12.27 2.69 28.27
C GLY A 212 -13.76 2.43 28.03
N GLU A 213 -14.51 3.38 27.49
CA GLU A 213 -15.90 3.17 27.05
C GLU A 213 -15.93 2.57 25.65
N THR A 214 -16.99 1.81 25.34
CA THR A 214 -17.18 1.17 24.02
C THR A 214 -18.22 1.89 23.16
N GLU A 215 -19.14 2.62 23.78
CA GLU A 215 -20.28 3.23 23.11
C GLU A 215 -20.11 4.76 23.05
N PRO A 216 -20.11 5.37 21.85
CA PRO A 216 -20.04 6.81 21.74
C PRO A 216 -21.37 7.48 22.12
N ILE A 217 -21.27 8.65 22.74
CA ILE A 217 -22.40 9.48 23.12
C ILE A 217 -22.54 10.62 22.11
N ALA A 218 -23.75 10.82 21.56
CA ALA A 218 -24.03 11.97 20.70
C ALA A 218 -23.94 13.28 21.51
N ILE A 219 -23.27 14.28 20.94
CA ILE A 219 -23.14 15.62 21.51
C ILE A 219 -23.67 16.66 20.53
N ASP A 220 -23.94 17.86 21.04
CA ASP A 220 -24.32 18.99 20.20
C ASP A 220 -23.19 19.34 19.21
N ARG A 221 -23.57 19.64 17.95
CA ARG A 221 -22.59 19.91 16.90
C ARG A 221 -21.86 21.23 17.14
N ALA A 222 -22.54 22.27 17.63
CA ALA A 222 -21.88 23.54 17.92
C ALA A 222 -20.89 23.38 19.08
N ALA A 223 -21.20 22.51 20.06
CA ALA A 223 -20.25 22.15 21.11
C ALA A 223 -19.00 21.44 20.55
N PHE A 224 -19.14 20.56 19.54
CA PHE A 224 -17.99 19.97 18.85
C PHE A 224 -17.17 21.01 18.08
N ASP A 225 -17.83 21.86 17.29
CA ASP A 225 -17.15 22.89 16.48
C ASP A 225 -16.38 23.87 17.39
N ALA A 226 -16.87 24.15 18.60
CA ALA A 226 -16.17 24.96 19.60
C ALA A 226 -14.88 24.32 20.15
N LEU A 227 -14.74 22.99 20.09
CA LEU A 227 -13.51 22.28 20.48
C LEU A 227 -12.40 22.39 19.44
N SER A 228 -12.74 22.74 18.19
CA SER A 228 -11.78 22.92 17.09
C SER A 228 -11.84 24.36 16.55
N PRO A 229 -11.47 25.37 17.37
CA PRO A 229 -11.62 26.79 16.99
C PRO A 229 -10.76 27.19 15.79
N GLU A 230 -9.70 26.43 15.51
CA GLU A 230 -8.85 26.56 14.32
C GLU A 230 -8.97 25.28 13.49
N PRO A 231 -8.95 25.37 12.14
CA PRO A 231 -8.81 24.19 11.31
C PRO A 231 -7.48 23.52 11.64
N GLN A 232 -7.50 22.40 12.38
CA GLN A 232 -6.29 21.64 12.62
C GLN A 232 -5.67 21.29 11.26
N SER A 233 -4.39 21.61 11.11
CA SER A 233 -3.68 21.22 9.89
C SER A 233 -3.74 19.70 9.78
N ARG A 234 -4.39 19.21 8.72
CA ARG A 234 -4.54 17.77 8.46
C ARG A 234 -3.20 17.05 8.36
N PHE A 235 -2.17 17.79 7.94
CA PHE A 235 -0.82 17.32 7.69
C PHE A 235 0.20 18.25 8.34
N GLY A 236 1.38 17.76 8.65
CA GLY A 236 2.46 18.52 9.28
C GLY A 236 2.78 18.07 10.70
N PRO A 237 3.37 18.95 11.53
CA PRO A 237 3.71 18.63 12.92
C PRO A 237 2.47 18.22 13.71
N VAL A 238 2.58 17.11 14.45
CA VAL A 238 1.49 16.59 15.27
C VAL A 238 1.39 17.40 16.57
N PRO A 239 0.22 17.99 16.90
CA PRO A 239 0.02 18.71 18.15
C PRO A 239 0.21 17.79 19.35
N LYS A 240 0.87 18.31 20.39
CA LYS A 240 1.19 17.57 21.61
C LYS A 240 0.29 18.03 22.76
N LEU A 241 -0.36 17.05 23.40
CA LEU A 241 -0.97 17.20 24.72
C LEU A 241 0.00 16.76 25.84
N ALA A 242 1.12 16.14 25.48
CA ALA A 242 2.20 15.78 26.40
C ALA A 242 3.15 16.96 26.65
N ALA A 243 3.37 17.32 27.91
CA ALA A 243 4.32 18.39 28.27
C ALA A 243 5.80 17.96 28.12
N HIS A 244 6.10 16.65 28.22
CA HIS A 244 7.47 16.13 28.29
C HIS A 244 7.63 14.89 27.40
N THR A 245 8.12 15.08 26.18
CA THR A 245 8.49 13.99 25.27
C THR A 245 9.60 14.43 24.32
N ASP A 246 10.55 13.53 24.08
CA ASP A 246 11.61 13.71 23.10
C ASP A 246 11.15 13.42 21.67
N TRP A 247 9.98 12.81 21.48
CA TRP A 247 9.46 12.48 20.16
C TRP A 247 8.75 13.67 19.51
N ASP A 248 9.11 13.94 18.27
CA ASP A 248 8.37 14.80 17.35
C ASP A 248 7.74 13.95 16.27
N TYR A 249 6.42 14.05 16.11
CA TYR A 249 5.68 13.35 15.08
C TYR A 249 5.24 14.30 13.97
N TYR A 250 5.21 13.80 12.74
CA TYR A 250 4.78 14.51 11.55
C TYR A 250 3.87 13.61 10.71
N THR A 251 2.82 14.19 10.15
CA THR A 251 1.96 13.56 9.14
C THR A 251 2.25 14.16 7.77
N HIS A 252 2.20 13.35 6.73
CA HIS A 252 2.52 13.78 5.37
C HIS A 252 1.29 13.74 4.45
N VAL A 253 1.24 14.67 3.48
CA VAL A 253 0.15 14.77 2.48
C VAL A 253 0.08 13.49 1.63
N PHE A 254 1.23 12.90 1.30
CA PHE A 254 1.29 11.64 0.58
C PHE A 254 1.23 10.47 1.57
N SER A 255 0.39 9.47 1.27
CA SER A 255 0.24 8.26 2.10
C SER A 255 1.54 7.49 2.32
N ALA A 256 2.47 7.54 1.36
CA ALA A 256 3.82 6.99 1.51
C ALA A 256 4.61 7.63 2.65
N GLY A 257 4.39 8.93 2.89
CA GLY A 257 5.01 9.65 4.01
C GLY A 257 4.37 9.28 5.34
N GLY A 258 3.08 8.95 5.35
CA GLY A 258 2.39 8.39 6.53
C GLY A 258 2.59 9.23 7.79
N LEU A 259 2.96 8.54 8.88
CA LEU A 259 3.31 9.11 10.18
C LEU A 259 4.79 8.86 10.46
N LEU A 260 5.57 9.94 10.57
CA LEU A 260 6.99 9.93 10.87
C LEU A 260 7.23 10.42 12.31
N GLY A 261 7.86 9.59 13.14
CA GLY A 261 8.34 9.96 14.47
C GLY A 261 9.86 10.12 14.46
N ILE A 262 10.36 11.19 15.09
CA ILE A 262 11.78 11.45 15.28
C ILE A 262 12.02 11.72 16.77
N ASN A 263 12.87 10.92 17.41
CA ASN A 263 13.28 11.16 18.79
C ASN A 263 14.45 12.16 18.80
N ARG A 264 14.28 13.33 19.40
CA ARG A 264 15.29 14.40 19.44
C ARG A 264 16.57 13.99 20.15
N ALA A 265 16.46 13.26 21.25
CA ALA A 265 17.62 12.87 22.06
C ALA A 265 18.46 11.79 21.38
N THR A 266 17.82 10.76 20.81
CA THR A 266 18.49 9.57 20.26
C THR A 266 18.64 9.59 18.74
N GLN A 267 17.94 10.50 18.06
CA GLN A 267 17.79 10.52 16.59
C GLN A 267 17.10 9.26 16.01
N ALA A 268 16.48 8.43 16.87
CA ALA A 268 15.70 7.28 16.43
C ALA A 268 14.54 7.74 15.55
N ARG A 269 14.24 6.95 14.51
CA ARG A 269 13.15 7.21 13.57
C ARG A 269 12.15 6.07 13.57
N GLN A 270 10.87 6.41 13.49
CA GLN A 270 9.77 5.48 13.31
C GLN A 270 8.90 5.97 12.17
N HIS A 271 8.44 5.05 11.32
CA HIS A 271 7.67 5.41 10.15
C HIS A 271 6.53 4.42 9.92
N PHE A 272 5.30 4.91 9.96
CA PHE A 272 4.09 4.11 9.78
C PHE A 272 3.32 4.60 8.56
N ALA A 273 3.23 3.75 7.54
CA ALA A 273 2.53 4.06 6.29
C ALA A 273 1.85 2.81 5.74
N LEU A 274 0.76 3.02 5.00
CA LEU A 274 0.17 2.00 4.13
C LEU A 274 -0.03 2.57 2.72
N GLU A 275 0.82 2.12 1.82
CA GLU A 275 0.75 2.41 0.39
C GLU A 275 1.07 1.14 -0.39
N THR A 276 0.06 0.62 -1.09
CA THR A 276 0.11 -0.55 -1.96
C THR A 276 -0.63 -0.24 -3.26
N PRO A 277 -0.51 -1.04 -4.33
CA PRO A 277 -1.21 -0.78 -5.59
C PRO A 277 -2.75 -0.74 -5.46
N PHE A 278 -3.29 -1.35 -4.40
CA PHE A 278 -4.73 -1.52 -4.19
C PHE A 278 -5.27 -0.63 -3.07
N ALA A 279 -4.49 -0.46 -2.00
CA ALA A 279 -4.85 0.30 -0.81
C ALA A 279 -3.81 1.36 -0.51
N VAL A 280 -4.29 2.59 -0.38
CA VAL A 280 -3.52 3.80 -0.08
C VAL A 280 -4.29 4.54 1.02
N TRP A 281 -3.68 4.71 2.19
CA TRP A 281 -4.30 5.37 3.33
C TRP A 281 -3.46 6.54 3.81
N ALA A 282 -4.03 7.73 3.73
CA ALA A 282 -3.44 8.91 4.36
C ALA A 282 -3.62 8.84 5.88
N ILE A 283 -2.66 9.38 6.63
CA ILE A 283 -2.79 9.61 8.07
C ILE A 283 -2.97 11.11 8.27
N SER A 284 -4.01 11.49 9.00
CA SER A 284 -4.39 12.89 9.24
C SER A 284 -4.94 13.09 10.66
N HIS A 285 -5.11 14.35 11.07
CA HIS A 285 -5.69 14.72 12.38
C HIS A 285 -5.04 13.97 13.55
N ALA A 286 -3.72 13.84 13.51
CA ALA A 286 -2.99 13.17 14.56
C ALA A 286 -2.90 14.06 15.80
N THR A 287 -2.97 13.47 16.99
CA THR A 287 -2.72 14.11 18.27
C THR A 287 -1.78 13.23 19.08
N HIS A 288 -0.73 13.83 19.64
CA HIS A 288 0.27 13.17 20.48
C HIS A 288 -0.09 13.34 21.95
N LEU A 289 -0.50 12.23 22.57
CA LEU A 289 -0.91 12.15 23.96
C LEU A 289 0.32 11.88 24.87
N PRO A 290 0.19 12.01 26.20
CA PRO A 290 1.23 11.59 27.14
C PRO A 290 1.63 10.12 26.92
N ASP A 291 2.81 9.73 27.39
CA ASP A 291 3.39 8.39 27.20
C ASP A 291 3.54 7.97 25.72
N ASP A 292 3.68 8.95 24.83
CA ASP A 292 3.87 8.77 23.38
C ASP A 292 2.77 8.02 22.64
N TRP A 293 1.56 8.02 23.19
CA TRP A 293 0.38 7.53 22.48
C TRP A 293 -0.03 8.49 21.36
N LEU A 294 -0.54 7.92 20.27
CA LEU A 294 -0.99 8.69 19.11
C LEU A 294 -2.43 8.31 18.77
N VAL A 295 -3.29 9.32 18.68
CA VAL A 295 -4.63 9.18 18.10
C VAL A 295 -4.61 9.86 16.74
N PHE A 296 -5.11 9.21 15.70
CA PHE A 296 -5.15 9.80 14.36
C PHE A 296 -6.29 9.22 13.52
N GLN A 297 -6.65 9.93 12.46
CA GLN A 297 -7.53 9.42 11.43
C GLN A 297 -6.70 8.77 10.31
N LEU A 298 -7.01 7.51 10.04
CA LEU A 298 -6.53 6.72 8.92
C LEU A 298 -7.59 6.75 7.81
N ASP A 299 -7.18 7.22 6.63
CA ASP A 299 -8.03 7.40 5.45
C ASP A 299 -9.27 8.26 5.73
N ARG A 300 -10.47 7.78 5.38
CA ARG A 300 -11.69 8.59 5.38
C ARG A 300 -12.42 8.60 6.71
N ASP A 301 -12.36 7.52 7.46
CA ASP A 301 -13.24 7.34 8.61
C ASP A 301 -12.73 6.38 9.70
N GLN A 302 -11.46 5.97 9.68
CA GLN A 302 -10.94 5.07 10.71
C GLN A 302 -10.15 5.87 11.73
N ILE A 303 -10.62 5.94 12.97
CA ILE A 303 -9.86 6.61 14.04
C ILE A 303 -9.10 5.53 14.79
N CYS A 304 -7.77 5.66 14.82
CA CYS A 304 -6.87 4.66 15.37
C CYS A 304 -6.11 5.21 16.60
N LEU A 305 -5.84 4.33 17.55
CA LEU A 305 -4.91 4.55 18.66
C LEU A 305 -3.65 3.71 18.42
N LEU A 306 -2.48 4.32 18.45
CA LEU A 306 -1.18 3.68 18.25
C LEU A 306 -0.29 3.93 19.47
N HIS A 307 0.37 2.88 19.95
CA HIS A 307 1.46 2.96 20.91
C HIS A 307 2.77 2.56 20.22
N PRO A 308 3.58 3.53 19.75
CA PRO A 308 4.73 3.28 18.90
C PRO A 308 5.79 2.39 19.56
N ALA A 309 6.04 2.57 20.87
CA ALA A 309 7.02 1.79 21.61
C ALA A 309 6.69 0.28 21.64
N SER A 310 5.40 -0.06 21.76
CA SER A 310 4.96 -1.47 21.73
C SER A 310 4.56 -1.98 20.35
N GLN A 311 4.59 -1.11 19.33
CA GLN A 311 4.15 -1.42 17.98
C GLN A 311 2.73 -2.02 17.92
N ARG A 312 1.79 -1.45 18.68
CA ARG A 312 0.40 -1.91 18.73
C ARG A 312 -0.54 -0.81 18.28
N ILE A 313 -1.52 -1.19 17.46
CA ILE A 313 -2.54 -0.28 16.94
C ILE A 313 -3.94 -0.87 17.18
N ALA A 314 -4.92 -0.03 17.50
CA ALA A 314 -6.32 -0.42 17.56
C ALA A 314 -7.18 0.58 16.78
N LEU A 315 -8.21 0.06 16.11
CA LEU A 315 -9.32 0.87 15.59
C LEU A 315 -10.24 1.19 16.77
N ILE A 316 -10.32 2.46 17.17
CA ILE A 316 -11.09 2.90 18.35
C ILE A 316 -12.47 3.44 18.00
N ALA A 317 -12.63 4.02 16.80
CA ALA A 317 -13.92 4.54 16.33
C ALA A 317 -13.98 4.61 14.80
N ARG A 318 -15.20 4.75 14.27
CA ARG A 318 -15.46 5.07 12.86
C ARG A 318 -16.02 6.47 12.74
N GLY A 319 -15.30 7.37 12.09
CA GLY A 319 -15.69 8.77 11.95
C GLY A 319 -14.55 9.69 11.50
N LYS A 320 -14.81 10.99 11.51
CA LYS A 320 -13.96 12.02 10.90
C LYS A 320 -13.56 13.10 11.89
N ASP A 321 -12.47 13.78 11.53
CA ASP A 321 -11.98 15.00 12.18
C ASP A 321 -11.84 14.83 13.71
N PRO A 322 -11.09 13.82 14.18
CA PRO A 322 -10.95 13.56 15.61
C PRO A 322 -10.28 14.72 16.32
N VAL A 323 -10.85 15.13 17.45
CA VAL A 323 -10.30 16.09 18.41
C VAL A 323 -10.15 15.36 19.74
N VAL A 324 -8.95 15.41 20.33
CA VAL A 324 -8.69 14.73 21.60
C VAL A 324 -8.45 15.75 22.69
N THR A 325 -9.05 15.51 23.85
CA THR A 325 -8.84 16.27 25.08
C THR A 325 -8.39 15.33 26.18
N LEU A 326 -7.54 15.82 27.10
CA LEU A 326 -7.19 15.05 28.30
C LEU A 326 -8.36 15.12 29.28
N SER A 327 -8.74 13.97 29.83
CA SER A 327 -9.77 13.94 30.86
C SER A 327 -9.21 14.51 32.15
N ASP A 328 -9.99 15.36 32.83
CA ASP A 328 -9.60 15.88 34.14
C ASP A 328 -9.56 14.71 35.14
N PRO A 329 -8.44 14.47 35.85
CA PRO A 329 -8.36 13.43 36.87
C PRO A 329 -9.53 13.50 37.87
N ALA A 330 -10.01 14.70 38.20
CA ALA A 330 -11.10 14.91 39.16
C ALA A 330 -12.46 14.38 38.69
N GLU A 331 -12.72 14.33 37.38
CA GLU A 331 -13.97 13.78 36.84
C GLU A 331 -14.06 12.25 36.96
N SER A 332 -12.91 11.56 37.02
CA SER A 332 -12.89 10.09 37.14
C SER A 332 -13.21 9.58 38.55
N VAL A 333 -12.98 10.40 39.58
CA VAL A 333 -13.17 10.03 41.00
C VAL A 333 -14.64 10.05 41.43
N ASN A 334 -15.50 10.79 40.73
CA ASN A 334 -16.92 10.96 41.09
C ASN A 334 -17.89 10.09 40.26
N ARG A 335 -17.39 9.15 39.44
CA ARG A 335 -18.25 8.18 38.74
C ARG A 335 -18.47 6.93 39.62
N PRO A 336 -19.72 6.60 39.99
CA PRO A 336 -20.06 5.48 40.87
C PRO A 336 -19.81 4.11 40.25
#